data_AF-A0A2H9L1J5-F1
#
_entry.id   AF-A0A2H9L1J5-F1
#
_cell.length_a   1.000
_cell.length_b   1.000
_cell.length_c   1.000
_cell.angle_alpha   90.00
_cell.angle_beta   90.00
_cell.angle_gamma   90.00
#
_symmetry.space_group_name_H-M   'P 1'
#
loop_
_entity.id
_entity.type
_entity.pdbx_description
1 polymer ?
#
loop_
_entity_poly.entity_id
_entity_poly.type
_entity_poly.pdbx_seq_one_letter_code
_entity_poly.pdbx_strand_id
1 'polypeptide(L)'
;MSDKKDGKNWTETVLLVVVFAAVFAAVFFLSQSAGKQEESTFEGLRVFSNGDAKAEMAAVLAPNNATIEERLFNGSDSRNSAVAVMAAEIARALHASKKGVSVYGVVDGVASINCNATNNCSGSTIVVEISNCDCLRVSDRIYVSGGKDFMLQNAQKIAGIIAYVLQPI
;
A
#
# COMPACT_ATOMS: atom_id res chain seq x y z
N MET A 1 13.70 13.71 -69.31
CA MET A 1 12.50 12.88 -69.08
C MET A 1 12.87 11.90 -67.98
N SER A 2 12.25 12.06 -66.79
CA SER A 2 12.16 11.15 -65.63
C SER A 2 13.46 10.57 -65.02
N ASP A 3 13.60 10.40 -63.71
CA ASP A 3 12.76 10.73 -62.57
C ASP A 3 13.61 10.65 -61.29
N LYS A 4 13.29 11.51 -60.33
CA LYS A 4 13.81 11.47 -58.95
C LYS A 4 13.37 10.15 -58.29
N LYS A 5 14.30 9.31 -57.85
CA LYS A 5 13.97 8.07 -57.10
C LYS A 5 14.81 7.81 -55.84
N ASP A 6 15.48 8.79 -55.26
CA ASP A 6 16.25 8.57 -54.02
C ASP A 6 15.72 9.31 -52.78
N GLY A 7 14.61 10.05 -52.92
CA GLY A 7 14.07 10.88 -51.82
C GLY A 7 13.10 10.18 -50.87
N LYS A 8 12.54 9.01 -51.24
CA LYS A 8 11.40 8.41 -50.51
C LYS A 8 11.83 7.46 -49.38
N ASN A 9 12.89 6.67 -49.60
CA ASN A 9 13.39 5.67 -48.64
C ASN A 9 14.10 6.30 -47.43
N TRP A 10 14.81 7.42 -47.62
CA TRP A 10 15.54 8.07 -46.52
C TRP A 10 14.58 8.71 -45.51
N THR A 11 13.54 9.40 -45.98
CA THR A 11 12.51 9.98 -45.11
C THR A 11 11.71 8.92 -44.36
N GLU A 12 11.34 7.80 -44.98
CA GLU A 12 10.63 6.71 -44.28
C GLU A 12 11.52 6.03 -43.23
N THR A 13 12.81 5.85 -43.53
CA THR A 13 13.77 5.26 -42.59
C THR A 13 14.02 6.18 -41.39
N VAL A 14 14.20 7.48 -41.64
CA VAL A 14 14.36 8.47 -40.55
C VAL A 14 13.09 8.58 -39.71
N LEU A 15 11.90 8.56 -40.33
CA LEU A 15 10.63 8.60 -39.61
C LEU A 15 10.47 7.36 -38.71
N LEU A 16 10.81 6.17 -39.21
CA LEU A 16 10.78 4.92 -38.44
C LEU A 16 11.73 4.98 -37.24
N VAL A 17 12.94 5.50 -37.40
CA VAL A 17 13.93 5.64 -36.32
C VAL A 17 13.43 6.62 -35.25
N VAL A 18 12.85 7.75 -35.66
CA VAL A 18 12.30 8.75 -34.72
C VAL A 18 11.10 8.20 -33.96
N VAL A 19 10.20 7.49 -34.64
CA VAL A 19 9.05 6.84 -33.99
C VAL A 19 9.51 5.76 -33.02
N PHE A 20 10.49 4.93 -33.41
CA PHE A 20 11.05 3.94 -32.49
C PHE A 20 11.71 4.58 -31.26
N ALA A 21 12.49 5.65 -31.44
CA ALA A 21 13.12 6.37 -30.34
C ALA A 21 12.08 7.00 -29.40
N ALA A 22 11.00 7.57 -29.94
CA ALA A 22 9.91 8.13 -29.14
C ALA A 22 9.14 7.06 -28.35
N VAL A 23 8.86 5.90 -28.97
CA VAL A 23 8.23 4.76 -28.29
C VAL A 23 9.16 4.19 -27.21
N PHE A 24 10.45 4.06 -27.50
CA PHE A 24 11.43 3.55 -26.53
C PHE A 24 11.60 4.52 -25.34
N ALA A 25 11.63 5.83 -25.60
CA ALA A 25 11.65 6.84 -24.56
C ALA A 25 10.36 6.78 -23.71
N ALA A 26 9.19 6.66 -24.34
CA ALA A 26 7.92 6.53 -23.62
C ALA A 26 7.89 5.27 -22.74
N VAL A 27 8.32 4.11 -23.26
CA VAL A 27 8.41 2.86 -22.49
C VAL A 27 9.46 2.97 -21.38
N PHE A 28 10.60 3.62 -21.63
CA PHE A 28 11.63 3.85 -20.62
C PHE A 28 11.14 4.78 -19.51
N PHE A 29 10.45 5.86 -19.83
CA PHE A 29 9.83 6.76 -18.84
C PHE A 29 8.71 6.07 -18.06
N LEU A 30 7.87 5.26 -18.72
CA LEU A 30 6.86 4.43 -18.05
C LEU A 30 7.50 3.36 -17.14
N SER A 31 8.65 2.80 -17.53
CA SER A 31 9.39 1.82 -16.72
C SER A 31 10.07 2.44 -15.50
N GLN A 32 10.45 3.72 -15.57
CA GLN A 32 10.92 4.47 -14.39
C GLN A 32 9.76 4.97 -13.53
N SER A 33 8.59 5.27 -14.11
CA SER A 33 7.42 5.69 -13.34
C SER A 33 6.66 4.54 -12.69
N ALA A 34 6.97 3.29 -13.02
CA ALA A 34 6.57 2.13 -12.24
C ALA A 34 7.36 2.17 -10.92
N GLY A 35 6.84 2.97 -9.98
CA GLY A 35 7.49 3.32 -8.72
C GLY A 35 8.12 2.11 -8.06
N LYS A 36 9.45 2.14 -7.94
CA LYS A 36 10.17 1.16 -7.14
C LYS A 36 9.92 1.54 -5.68
N GLN A 37 9.09 0.76 -4.99
CA GLN A 37 9.07 0.84 -3.53
C GLN A 37 10.44 0.39 -3.03
N GLU A 38 11.10 1.25 -2.28
CA GLU A 38 12.36 0.95 -1.62
C GLU A 38 12.09 0.17 -0.34
N GLU A 39 12.86 -0.90 -0.14
CA GLU A 39 12.85 -1.64 1.12
C GLU A 39 13.74 -0.93 2.13
N SER A 40 13.15 -0.58 3.28
CA SER A 40 13.85 -0.04 4.43
C SER A 40 13.55 -0.90 5.67
N THR A 41 14.36 -0.76 6.71
CA THR A 41 14.09 -1.35 8.02
C THR A 41 13.73 -0.28 9.02
N PHE A 42 12.57 -0.42 9.65
CA PHE A 42 12.11 0.45 10.72
C PHE A 42 11.91 -0.38 11.99
N GLU A 43 12.69 -0.08 13.03
CA GLU A 43 12.74 -0.90 14.26
C GLU A 43 13.06 -2.39 14.00
N GLY A 44 13.66 -2.75 12.86
CA GLY A 44 13.90 -4.16 12.46
C GLY A 44 12.67 -4.86 11.85
N LEU A 45 11.63 -4.11 11.48
CA LEU A 45 10.57 -4.56 10.59
C LEU A 45 10.84 -4.08 9.17
N ARG A 46 10.53 -4.90 8.17
CA ARG A 46 10.63 -4.50 6.76
C ARG A 46 9.52 -3.52 6.42
N VAL A 47 9.87 -2.39 5.81
CA VAL A 47 8.94 -1.37 5.35
C VAL A 47 9.21 -1.07 3.88
N PHE A 48 8.18 -1.15 3.05
CA PHE A 48 8.21 -0.81 1.64
C PHE A 48 7.50 0.53 1.43
N SER A 49 8.23 1.55 0.95
CA SER A 49 7.73 2.92 0.70
C SER A 49 8.36 3.51 -0.55
N ASN A 50 7.84 4.61 -1.09
CA ASN A 50 8.41 5.27 -2.28
C ASN A 50 9.57 6.25 -1.95
N GLY A 51 9.87 6.43 -0.67
CA GLY A 51 10.91 7.28 -0.13
C GLY A 51 10.89 7.22 1.40
N ASP A 52 10.68 8.36 2.06
CA ASP A 52 10.61 8.43 3.53
C ASP A 52 9.34 7.76 4.07
N ALA A 53 9.51 6.52 4.56
CA ALA A 53 8.43 5.73 5.14
C ALA A 53 7.68 6.45 6.27
N LYS A 54 8.38 7.21 7.14
CA LYS A 54 7.74 7.91 8.26
C LYS A 54 6.84 9.02 7.73
N ALA A 55 7.36 9.83 6.81
CA ALA A 55 6.60 10.93 6.21
C ALA A 55 5.39 10.43 5.40
N GLU A 56 5.56 9.34 4.64
CA GLU A 56 4.47 8.73 3.89
C GLU A 56 3.38 8.15 4.80
N MET A 57 3.76 7.41 5.86
CA MET A 57 2.80 6.93 6.84
C MET A 57 2.09 8.08 7.56
N ALA A 58 2.80 9.16 7.90
CA ALA A 58 2.20 10.34 8.52
C ALA A 58 1.20 11.03 7.58
N ALA A 59 1.48 11.07 6.27
CA ALA A 59 0.58 11.61 5.28
C ALA A 59 -0.71 10.77 5.15
N VAL A 60 -0.56 9.43 5.09
CA VAL A 60 -1.72 8.51 5.08
C VAL A 60 -2.55 8.66 6.36
N LEU A 61 -1.90 8.83 7.50
CA LEU A 61 -2.54 9.01 8.81
C LEU A 61 -2.88 10.47 9.15
N ALA A 62 -2.74 11.40 8.20
CA ALA A 62 -3.04 12.81 8.44
C ALA A 62 -4.51 13.06 8.84
N PRO A 63 -5.53 12.41 8.19
CA PRO A 63 -6.93 12.57 8.58
C PRO A 63 -7.19 12.22 10.05
N ASN A 64 -8.10 12.94 10.71
CA ASN A 64 -8.43 12.71 12.12
C ASN A 64 -9.13 11.37 12.38
N ASN A 65 -9.79 10.83 11.35
CA ASN A 65 -10.42 9.52 11.41
C ASN A 65 -9.55 8.52 10.64
N ALA A 66 -9.27 7.39 11.26
CA ALA A 66 -8.56 6.28 10.66
C ALA A 66 -9.49 5.07 10.59
N THR A 67 -9.48 4.40 9.45
CA THR A 67 -10.30 3.20 9.20
C THR A 67 -9.39 2.01 8.99
N ILE A 68 -9.61 0.94 9.75
CA ILE A 68 -8.85 -0.31 9.68
C ILE A 68 -9.71 -1.36 8.99
N GLU A 69 -9.18 -1.93 7.92
CA GLU A 69 -9.73 -3.10 7.22
C GLU A 69 -9.03 -4.36 7.69
N GLU A 70 -9.79 -5.30 8.26
CA GLU A 70 -9.33 -6.65 8.58
C GLU A 70 -9.66 -7.58 7.40
N ARG A 71 -8.64 -8.10 6.72
CA ARG A 71 -8.84 -9.14 5.70
C ARG A 71 -8.84 -10.51 6.35
N LEU A 72 -10.04 -11.09 6.42
CA LEU A 72 -10.35 -12.30 7.15
C LEU A 72 -10.64 -13.46 6.19
N PHE A 73 -10.49 -14.67 6.72
CA PHE A 73 -10.85 -15.92 6.05
C PHE A 73 -12.25 -16.36 6.49
N ASN A 74 -12.91 -17.15 5.64
CA ASN A 74 -14.24 -17.66 5.93
C ASN A 74 -14.23 -18.65 7.12
N GLY A 75 -15.27 -18.59 7.95
CA GLY A 75 -15.47 -19.46 9.10
C GLY A 75 -14.51 -19.18 10.27
N SER A 76 -14.25 -20.23 11.07
CA SER A 76 -13.47 -20.15 12.31
C SER A 76 -11.97 -20.35 12.09
N ASP A 77 -11.42 -19.74 11.04
CA ASP A 77 -9.99 -19.87 10.73
C ASP A 77 -9.13 -19.22 11.83
N SER A 78 -8.14 -19.97 12.33
CA SER A 78 -7.21 -19.48 13.37
C SER A 78 -6.39 -18.25 12.96
N ARG A 79 -6.32 -17.94 11.67
CA ARG A 79 -5.68 -16.72 11.14
C ARG A 79 -6.49 -15.47 11.45
N ASN A 80 -7.81 -15.59 11.58
CA ASN A 80 -8.70 -14.46 11.84
C ASN A 80 -8.39 -13.79 13.18
N SER A 81 -8.08 -14.58 14.21
CA SER A 81 -7.69 -14.02 15.52
C SER A 81 -6.36 -13.27 15.47
N ALA A 82 -5.41 -13.71 14.64
CA ALA A 82 -4.14 -13.01 14.47
C ALA A 82 -4.31 -11.65 13.80
N VAL A 83 -5.15 -11.58 12.76
CA VAL A 83 -5.54 -10.32 12.12
C VAL A 83 -6.23 -9.39 13.12
N ALA A 84 -7.21 -9.90 13.88
CA ALA A 84 -7.93 -9.12 14.88
C ALA A 84 -7.02 -8.58 16.00
N VAL A 85 -6.06 -9.36 16.48
CA VAL A 85 -5.08 -8.92 17.49
C VAL A 85 -4.20 -7.79 16.96
N MET A 86 -3.68 -7.93 15.74
CA MET A 86 -2.89 -6.88 15.09
C MET A 86 -3.71 -5.59 14.90
N ALA A 87 -4.92 -5.72 14.36
CA ALA A 87 -5.83 -4.59 14.15
C ALA A 87 -6.22 -3.90 15.47
N ALA A 88 -6.47 -4.66 16.54
CA ALA A 88 -6.79 -4.12 17.86
C ALA A 88 -5.64 -3.31 18.47
N GLU A 89 -4.39 -3.78 18.35
CA GLU A 89 -3.23 -3.02 18.83
C GLU A 89 -2.99 -1.74 18.02
N ILE A 90 -3.18 -1.79 16.70
CA ILE A 90 -3.15 -0.60 15.85
C ILE A 90 -4.26 0.38 16.24
N ALA A 91 -5.48 -0.11 16.43
CA ALA A 91 -6.63 0.71 16.86
C ALA A 91 -6.35 1.40 18.20
N ARG A 92 -5.76 0.67 19.15
CA ARG A 92 -5.35 1.20 20.45
C ARG A 92 -4.33 2.33 20.31
N ALA A 93 -3.31 2.17 19.46
CA ALA A 93 -2.32 3.21 19.22
C ALA A 93 -2.93 4.46 18.57
N LEU A 94 -3.80 4.30 17.57
CA LEU A 94 -4.51 5.40 16.93
C LEU A 94 -5.39 6.17 17.92
N HIS A 95 -6.15 5.46 18.75
CA HIS A 95 -6.98 6.07 19.78
C HIS A 95 -6.12 6.79 20.83
N ALA A 96 -4.99 6.22 21.25
CA ALA A 96 -4.07 6.88 22.18
C ALA A 96 -3.54 8.21 21.61
N SER A 97 -3.37 8.28 20.29
CA SER A 97 -3.04 9.49 19.53
C SER A 97 -4.26 10.36 19.17
N LYS A 98 -5.41 10.17 19.85
CA LYS A 98 -6.65 10.95 19.72
C LYS A 98 -7.31 10.92 18.32
N LYS A 99 -7.06 9.86 17.53
CA LYS A 99 -7.76 9.64 16.26
C LYS A 99 -9.14 9.01 16.52
N GLY A 100 -10.12 9.35 15.69
CA GLY A 100 -11.34 8.55 15.57
C GLY A 100 -11.01 7.24 14.86
N VAL A 101 -11.44 6.09 15.39
CA VAL A 101 -11.08 4.77 14.84
C VAL A 101 -12.34 4.00 14.49
N SER A 102 -12.36 3.45 13.27
CA SER A 102 -13.36 2.47 12.85
C SER A 102 -12.67 1.22 12.31
N VAL A 103 -13.28 0.06 12.57
CA VAL A 103 -12.74 -1.24 12.14
C VAL A 103 -13.84 -2.01 11.43
N TYR A 104 -13.53 -2.57 10.26
CA TYR A 104 -14.44 -3.44 9.52
C TYR A 104 -13.70 -4.66 8.99
N GLY A 105 -14.43 -5.77 8.86
CA GLY A 105 -13.90 -7.03 8.33
C GLY A 105 -14.30 -7.23 6.88
N VAL A 106 -13.40 -7.80 6.08
CA VAL A 106 -13.68 -8.24 4.71
C VAL A 106 -13.35 -9.72 4.62
N VAL A 107 -14.31 -10.51 4.14
CA VAL A 107 -14.13 -11.92 3.81
C VAL A 107 -14.48 -12.08 2.34
N ASP A 108 -13.61 -12.72 1.56
CA ASP A 108 -13.84 -12.90 0.13
C ASP A 108 -15.18 -13.59 -0.14
N GLY A 109 -15.98 -12.98 -1.03
CA GLY A 109 -17.29 -13.48 -1.41
C GLY A 109 -18.41 -13.23 -0.38
N VAL A 110 -18.16 -12.49 0.70
CA VAL A 110 -19.15 -12.15 1.73
C VAL A 110 -19.28 -10.62 1.87
N ALA A 111 -20.46 -10.15 2.28
CA ALA A 111 -20.63 -8.75 2.65
C ALA A 111 -19.69 -8.39 3.80
N SER A 112 -19.08 -7.20 3.72
CA SER A 112 -18.16 -6.71 4.74
C SER A 112 -18.83 -6.62 6.12
N ILE A 113 -18.11 -7.09 7.13
CA ILE A 113 -18.55 -7.17 8.52
C ILE A 113 -18.43 -5.80 9.18
N ASN A 114 -19.43 -5.42 9.97
CA ASN A 114 -19.51 -4.13 10.69
C ASN A 114 -19.74 -2.88 9.80
N CYS A 115 -20.18 -3.11 8.57
CA CYS A 115 -20.55 -2.07 7.61
C CYS A 115 -22.04 -1.76 7.68
N ASN A 116 -22.40 -0.50 7.91
CA ASN A 116 -23.78 -0.04 7.97
C ASN A 116 -23.91 1.39 7.44
N ALA A 117 -25.12 1.96 7.44
CA ALA A 117 -25.36 3.33 6.95
C ALA A 117 -24.55 4.42 7.68
N THR A 118 -24.05 4.14 8.88
CA THR A 118 -23.27 5.04 9.73
C THR A 118 -21.76 4.78 9.63
N ASN A 119 -21.36 3.54 9.31
CA ASN A 119 -19.98 3.09 9.16
C ASN A 119 -19.65 2.88 7.68
N ASN A 120 -19.06 3.90 7.07
CA ASN A 120 -18.60 3.81 5.69
C ASN A 120 -17.40 2.84 5.59
N CYS A 121 -17.62 1.69 4.95
CA CYS A 121 -16.58 0.69 4.68
C CYS A 121 -15.87 0.91 3.36
N SER A 122 -15.64 2.17 3.02
CA SER A 122 -14.81 2.56 1.89
C SER A 122 -13.67 3.44 2.37
N GLY A 123 -12.51 3.31 1.73
CA GLY A 123 -11.34 4.13 2.03
C GLY A 123 -10.66 3.75 3.35
N SER A 124 -10.35 2.47 3.57
CA SER A 124 -9.48 2.08 4.68
C SER A 124 -8.15 2.83 4.61
N THR A 125 -7.69 3.30 5.75
CA THR A 125 -6.38 3.94 5.91
C THR A 125 -5.31 2.89 6.17
N ILE A 126 -5.69 1.84 6.90
CA ILE A 126 -4.84 0.70 7.25
C ILE A 126 -5.54 -0.58 6.84
N VAL A 127 -4.81 -1.49 6.20
CA VAL A 127 -5.26 -2.83 5.84
C VAL A 127 -4.39 -3.84 6.59
N VAL A 128 -5.02 -4.77 7.31
CA VAL A 128 -4.34 -5.86 8.01
C VAL A 128 -4.70 -7.17 7.33
N GLU A 129 -3.70 -7.89 6.83
CA GLU A 129 -3.94 -9.09 6.02
C GLU A 129 -2.89 -10.18 6.21
N ILE A 130 -3.29 -11.44 6.07
CA ILE A 130 -2.33 -12.53 6.05
C ILE A 130 -1.62 -12.60 4.70
N SER A 131 -0.29 -12.58 4.71
CA SER A 131 0.55 -12.71 3.51
C SER A 131 1.90 -13.35 3.85
N ASN A 132 2.77 -13.54 2.85
CA ASN A 132 4.14 -14.03 3.05
C ASN A 132 5.20 -12.90 3.08
N CYS A 133 4.78 -11.64 3.00
CA CYS A 133 5.65 -10.48 3.12
C CYS A 133 5.62 -10.00 4.55
N ASP A 134 6.09 -10.68 5.61
CA ASP A 134 6.13 -10.07 6.96
C ASP A 134 6.72 -8.62 6.94
N CYS A 135 5.88 -7.59 6.83
CA CYS A 135 6.25 -6.27 6.33
C CYS A 135 5.13 -5.23 6.52
N LEU A 136 5.53 -3.96 6.56
CA LEU A 136 4.62 -2.85 6.28
C LEU A 136 4.84 -2.40 4.84
N ARG A 137 3.76 -2.07 4.12
CA ARG A 137 3.84 -1.45 2.81
C ARG A 137 3.01 -0.17 2.82
N VAL A 138 3.62 0.93 2.39
CA VAL A 138 3.03 2.26 2.40
C VAL A 138 2.84 2.70 0.95
N SER A 139 1.60 2.99 0.59
CA SER A 139 1.22 3.55 -0.71
C SER A 139 0.17 4.65 -0.49
N ASP A 140 -0.99 4.53 -1.11
CA ASP A 140 -2.21 5.24 -0.76
C ASP A 140 -2.77 4.85 0.63
N ARG A 141 -2.36 3.69 1.15
CA ARG A 141 -2.76 3.12 2.44
C ARG A 141 -1.56 2.48 3.13
N ILE A 142 -1.70 2.15 4.40
CA ILE A 142 -0.74 1.34 5.14
C ILE A 142 -1.22 -0.10 5.14
N TYR A 143 -0.44 -0.99 4.54
CA TYR A 143 -0.67 -2.44 4.59
C TYR A 143 0.23 -3.03 5.66
N VAL A 144 -0.37 -3.72 6.61
CA VAL A 144 0.33 -4.57 7.59
C VAL A 144 0.08 -6.00 7.18
N SER A 145 1.08 -6.61 6.56
CA SER A 145 0.93 -7.91 5.90
C SER A 145 1.94 -8.90 6.47
N GLY A 146 1.52 -10.16 6.67
CA GLY A 146 2.43 -11.18 7.21
C GLY A 146 1.75 -12.45 7.67
N GLY A 147 2.52 -13.43 8.11
CA GLY A 147 2.03 -14.70 8.62
C GLY A 147 1.36 -14.58 9.98
N LYS A 148 0.68 -15.64 10.42
CA LYS A 148 0.00 -15.69 11.74
C LYS A 148 0.96 -15.34 12.89
N ASP A 149 2.16 -15.91 12.88
CA ASP A 149 3.14 -15.72 13.95
C ASP A 149 3.70 -14.30 13.96
N PHE A 150 3.94 -13.73 12.76
CA PHE A 150 4.32 -12.33 12.62
C PHE A 150 3.28 -11.40 13.25
N MET A 151 2.00 -11.61 12.91
CA MET A 151 0.90 -10.78 13.42
C MET A 151 0.82 -10.82 14.95
N LEU A 152 0.92 -12.01 15.54
CA LEU A 152 0.82 -12.17 16.99
C LEU A 152 2.05 -11.62 17.73
N GLN A 153 3.25 -11.82 17.20
CA GLN A 153 4.49 -11.42 17.87
C GLN A 153 4.85 -9.95 17.69
N ASN A 154 4.40 -9.32 16.60
CA ASN A 154 4.79 -7.95 16.27
C ASN A 154 3.67 -6.92 16.45
N ALA A 155 2.46 -7.30 16.89
CA ALA A 155 1.32 -6.39 17.05
C ALA A 155 1.66 -5.13 17.86
N GLN A 156 2.30 -5.29 19.02
CA GLN A 156 2.70 -4.16 19.87
C GLN A 156 3.78 -3.30 19.22
N LYS A 157 4.69 -3.92 18.47
CA LYS A 157 5.76 -3.21 17.76
C LYS A 157 5.19 -2.35 16.64
N ILE A 158 4.28 -2.91 15.84
CA ILE A 158 3.53 -2.17 14.81
C ILE A 158 2.76 -1.01 15.43
N ALA A 159 2.04 -1.25 16.52
CA ALA A 159 1.34 -0.19 17.26
C ALA A 159 2.30 0.92 17.74
N GLY A 160 3.50 0.56 18.18
CA GLY A 160 4.56 1.51 18.53
C GLY A 160 5.02 2.36 17.34
N ILE A 161 5.17 1.75 16.15
CA ILE A 161 5.49 2.48 14.91
C ILE A 161 4.38 3.49 14.58
N ILE A 162 3.12 3.06 14.62
CA ILE A 162 1.97 3.95 14.35
C ILE A 162 1.95 5.12 15.33
N ALA A 163 2.17 4.87 16.62
CA ALA A 163 2.27 5.92 17.62
C ALA A 163 3.44 6.88 17.34
N TYR A 164 4.62 6.35 17.00
CA TYR A 164 5.80 7.14 16.67
C TYR A 164 5.59 8.05 15.45
N VAL A 165 4.93 7.53 14.41
CA VAL A 165 4.61 8.29 13.19
C VAL A 165 3.68 9.48 13.51
N LEU A 166 2.80 9.32 14.50
CA LEU A 166 1.81 10.35 14.88
C LEU A 166 2.33 11.38 15.90
N GLN A 167 3.55 11.25 16.40
CA GLN A 167 4.14 12.24 17.30
C GLN A 167 4.50 13.53 16.53
N PRO A 168 4.15 14.73 17.05
CA PRO A 168 4.59 15.98 16.45
C PRO A 168 6.12 16.08 16.49
N ILE A 169 6.71 16.53 15.37
CA ILE A 169 8.14 16.86 15.26
C ILE A 169 8.43 18.14 16.05
#